data_AF-A0A438C8L0-F1
#
_entry.id   AF-A0A438C8L0-F1
#
_cell.length_a   1.000
_cell.length_b   1.000
_cell.length_c   1.000
_cell.angle_alpha   90.00
_cell.angle_beta   90.00
_cell.angle_gamma   90.00
#
_symmetry.space_group_name_H-M   'P 1'
#
loop_
_entity.id
_entity.type
_entity.pdbx_description
1 polymer ?
#
loop_
_entity_poly.entity_id
_entity_poly.type
_entity_poly.pdbx_seq_one_letter_code
_entity_poly.pdbx_strand_id
1 'polypeptide(L)' 'MVFLSWLLMWFEAISSLRINLDKSEILLVGRVDNVEDLALELSSKIGVLPSYYLGLPLGAAHNPMAVWDVVEERF' A
#
# COMPACT_ATOMS: atom_id res chain seq x y z
N MET A 1 -7.89 8.01 12.53
CA MET A 1 -6.47 7.67 12.74
C MET A 1 -6.24 6.58 13.78
N VAL A 2 -6.70 6.75 15.04
CA VAL A 2 -6.39 5.83 16.17
C VAL A 2 -6.62 4.33 15.89
N PHE A 3 -7.66 3.99 15.12
CA PHE A 3 -7.96 2.59 14.76
C PHE A 3 -6.85 1.93 13.93
N LEU A 4 -6.25 2.66 12.98
CA LEU A 4 -5.20 2.12 12.12
C LEU A 4 -3.90 1.92 12.90
N SER A 5 -3.52 2.90 13.72
CA SER A 5 -2.36 2.79 14.61
C SER A 5 -2.51 1.62 15.59
N TRP A 6 -3.72 1.39 16.13
CA TRP A 6 -4.03 0.21 16.94
C TRP A 6 -3.95 -1.11 16.17
N LEU A 7 -4.48 -1.15 14.94
CA LEU A 7 -4.41 -2.35 14.10
C LEU A 7 -2.96 -2.75 13.82
N LEU A 8 -2.12 -1.78 13.46
CA LEU A 8 -0.70 -1.99 13.20
C LEU A 8 0.04 -2.45 14.46
N MET A 9 -0.25 -1.85 15.62
CA MET A 9 0.31 -2.29 16.90
C MET A 9 -0.07 -3.74 17.25
N TRP A 10 -1.33 -4.12 17.05
CA TRP A 10 -1.77 -5.50 17.27
C TRP A 10 -1.14 -6.49 16.28
N PHE A 11 -0.97 -6.08 15.02
CA PHE A 11 -0.27 -6.88 14.03
C PHE A 11 1.17 -7.17 14.48
N GLU A 12 1.92 -6.16 14.93
CA GLU A 12 3.28 -6.35 15.46
C GLU A 12 3.29 -7.28 16.67
N ALA A 13 2.36 -7.07 17.61
CA ALA A 13 2.25 -7.88 18.83
C ALA A 13 1.96 -9.36 18.54
N ILE A 14 1.07 -9.67 17.59
CA ILE A 14 0.68 -11.04 17.27
C ILE A 14 1.71 -11.72 16.36
N SER A 15 2.25 -11.00 15.37
CA SER A 15 3.21 -11.56 14.42
C SER A 15 4.63 -11.66 14.98
N SER A 16 4.93 -10.95 16.08
CA SER A 16 6.30 -10.75 16.58
C SER A 16 7.24 -10.14 15.53
N LEU A 17 6.69 -9.45 14.53
CA LEU A 17 7.42 -8.71 13.52
C LEU A 17 7.33 -7.21 13.80
N ARG A 18 8.23 -6.44 13.17
CA ARG A 18 8.22 -4.98 13.21
C ARG A 18 7.93 -4.42 11.83
N ILE A 19 7.00 -3.48 11.76
CA ILE A 19 6.60 -2.82 10.52
C ILE A 19 7.70 -1.85 10.11
N ASN A 20 8.03 -1.85 8.82
CA ASN A 20 8.95 -0.90 8.23
C ASN A 20 8.18 0.25 7.59
N LEU A 21 7.98 1.33 8.34
CA LEU A 21 7.25 2.51 7.87
C LEU A 21 8.01 3.29 6.80
N ASP A 22 9.36 3.20 6.75
CA ASP A 22 10.19 3.86 5.73
C ASP A 22 9.97 3.30 4.31
N LYS A 23 9.64 2.00 4.24
CA LYS A 23 9.29 1.27 3.00
C LYS A 23 7.79 1.18 2.75
N SER A 24 6.98 1.52 3.74
CA SER A 24 5.52 1.47 3.60
C SER A 24 4.99 2.77 3.04
N GLU A 25 4.00 2.67 2.16
CA GLU A 25 3.32 3.81 1.57
C GLU A 25 1.80 3.67 1.74
N ILE A 26 1.11 4.78 2.00
CA ILE A 26 -0.34 4.86 2.05
C ILE A 26 -0.85 5.17 0.65
N LEU A 27 -1.48 4.19 0.01
CA LEU A 27 -2.10 4.34 -1.31
C LEU A 27 -3.57 4.74 -1.20
N LEU A 28 -3.99 5.70 -2.02
CA LEU A 28 -5.38 6.15 -2.08
C LEU A 28 -6.15 5.45 -3.17
N VAL A 29 -7.22 4.76 -2.75
CA VAL A 29 -8.18 4.15 -3.65
C VAL A 29 -9.45 5.01 -3.62
N GLY A 30 -9.59 5.88 -4.63
CA GLY A 30 -10.71 6.82 -4.74
C GLY A 30 -10.46 8.16 -4.01
N ARG A 31 -11.54 8.93 -3.77
CA ARG A 31 -11.46 10.22 -3.09
C ARG A 31 -11.57 10.01 -1.58
N VAL A 32 -10.49 10.30 -0.86
CA VAL A 32 -10.41 10.22 0.59
C VAL A 32 -9.80 11.50 1.11
N ASP A 33 -10.48 12.16 2.05
CA ASP A 33 -9.97 13.34 2.74
C ASP A 33 -9.03 12.92 3.89
N ASN A 34 -8.15 13.83 4.36
CA ASN A 34 -7.25 13.62 5.54
C ASN A 34 -6.12 12.59 5.38
N VAL A 35 -5.65 12.34 4.16
CA VAL A 35 -4.55 11.38 3.91
C VAL A 35 -3.20 11.90 4.36
N GLU A 36 -2.97 13.19 4.17
CA GLU A 36 -1.74 13.87 4.59
C GLU A 36 -1.54 13.77 6.10
N ASP A 37 -2.63 13.95 6.86
CA ASP A 37 -2.63 13.76 8.31
C ASP A 37 -2.31 12.30 8.70
N LEU A 38 -2.78 11.33 7.90
CA LEU A 38 -2.57 9.90 8.16
C LEU A 38 -1.12 9.49 7.93
N ALA A 39 -0.53 10.03 6.86
CA ALA A 39 0.87 9.83 6.52
C ALA A 39 1.81 10.47 7.55
N LEU A 40 1.47 11.68 8.01
CA LEU A 40 2.21 12.36 9.08
C LEU A 40 2.17 11.57 10.40
N GLU A 41 0.99 11.12 10.84
CA GLU A 41 0.86 10.38 12.10
C GLU A 41 1.61 9.04 12.07
N LEU A 42 1.56 8.34 10.94
CA LEU A 42 2.24 7.06 10.76
C LEU A 42 3.71 7.20 10.33
N SER A 43 4.20 8.44 10.13
CA SER A 43 5.54 8.69 9.55
C SER A 43 5.80 7.86 8.28
N SER A 44 4.75 7.64 7.48
CA SER A 44 4.76 6.84 6.26
C SER A 44 4.57 7.75 5.04
N LYS A 45 5.05 7.31 3.88
CA LYS A 45 4.93 8.11 2.64
C LYS A 45 3.54 7.97 2.04
N ILE A 46 3.08 8.97 1.31
CA ILE A 46 1.88 8.87 0.48
C ILE A 46 2.29 8.30 -0.86
N GLY A 47 1.68 7.18 -1.24
CA GLY A 47 1.83 6.59 -2.56
C GLY A 47 0.73 7.08 -3.51
N VAL A 48 0.98 6.96 -4.82
CA VAL A 48 0.03 7.36 -5.87
C VAL A 48 -0.26 6.16 -6.76
N LEU A 49 -1.52 6.01 -7.19
CA LEU A 49 -1.92 5.01 -8.19
C LEU A 49 -1.84 5.60 -9.62
N PRO A 50 -1.50 4.78 -10.64
CA PRO A 50 -1.18 3.35 -10.54
C PRO A 50 0.24 3.11 -9.99
N SER A 51 0.41 2.12 -9.11
CA SER A 51 1.69 1.72 -8.51
C SER A 51 2.04 0.28 -8.87
N TYR A 52 3.26 -0.18 -8.59
CA TYR A 52 3.65 -1.58 -8.83
C TYR A 52 3.88 -2.31 -7.51
N TYR A 53 3.26 -3.47 -7.36
CA TYR A 53 3.49 -4.37 -6.23
C TYR A 53 3.81 -5.76 -6.75
N LEU A 54 4.98 -6.29 -6.36
CA LEU A 54 5.49 -7.58 -6.86
C LEU A 54 5.54 -7.67 -8.40
N GLY A 55 5.77 -6.53 -9.08
CA GLY A 55 5.80 -6.45 -10.55
C GLY A 55 4.43 -6.28 -11.21
N LEU A 56 3.34 -6.26 -10.43
CA LEU A 56 1.97 -6.10 -10.92
C LEU A 56 1.49 -4.65 -10.74
N PRO A 57 0.85 -4.05 -11.75
CA PRO A 57 0.26 -2.72 -11.60
C PRO A 57 -1.02 -2.75 -10.76
N LEU A 58 -1.02 -2.00 -9.68
CA LEU A 58 -2.17 -1.69 -8.82
C LEU A 58 -2.88 -0.44 -9.34
N GLY A 59 -4.21 -0.41 -9.30
CA GLY A 59 -5.00 0.75 -9.69
C GLY A 59 -5.05 1.02 -11.20
N ALA A 60 -4.49 0.13 -12.02
CA ALA A 60 -4.71 0.13 -13.46
C ALA A 60 -6.19 -0.17 -13.77
N ALA A 61 -6.67 0.32 -14.91
CA ALA A 61 -8.01 0.01 -15.39
C ALA A 61 -8.24 -1.51 -15.42
N HIS A 62 -9.43 -1.96 -15.01
CA HIS A 62 -9.74 -3.38 -15.03
C HIS A 62 -9.53 -3.90 -16.46
N ASN A 63 -8.67 -4.91 -16.59
CA ASN A 63 -8.40 -5.66 -17.81
C ASN A 63 -7.51 -5.00 -18.89
N PRO A 64 -6.18 -4.98 -18.72
CA PRO A 64 -5.27 -5.07 -19.83
C PRO A 64 -4.75 -6.50 -19.86
N MET A 65 -5.17 -7.33 -20.83
CA MET A 65 -4.54 -8.64 -21.05
C MET A 65 -3.01 -8.53 -21.11
N ALA A 66 -2.50 -7.39 -21.61
CA ALA A 66 -1.08 -7.03 -21.64
C ALA A 66 -0.36 -6.98 -20.26
N VAL A 67 -1.08 -6.80 -19.15
CA VAL A 67 -0.47 -6.85 -17.80
C VAL A 67 -0.11 -8.29 -17.42
N TRP A 68 -0.91 -9.26 -17.86
CA TRP A 68 -0.66 -10.68 -17.57
C TRP A 68 0.49 -11.24 -18.42
N ASP A 69 0.66 -10.75 -19.65
CA ASP A 69 1.79 -11.13 -20.51
C ASP A 69 3.15 -10.84 -19.84
N VAL A 70 3.30 -9.69 -19.17
CA VAL A 70 4.54 -9.30 -18.47
C VAL A 70 4.85 -10.21 -17.27
N VAL A 71 3.82 -10.78 -16.64
CA VAL A 71 3.96 -11.68 -15.50
C VAL A 71 4.41 -13.06 -15.98
N GLU A 72 3.81 -13.55 -17.05
CA GLU A 72 4.09 -14.88 -17.61
C GLU A 72 5.50 -14.98 -18.20
N GLU A 73 6.02 -13.92 -18.84
CA GLU A 73 7.39 -13.90 -19.40
C GLU A 73 8.52 -13.92 -18.36
N ARG A 74 8.22 -13.79 -17.06
CA ARG A 74 9.23 -13.73 -15.98
C ARG A 74 9.33 -14.99 -15.11
N PHE A 75 8.61 -16.05 -15.47
CA PHE A 75 8.70 -17.38 -14.84
C PHE A 75 9.23 -18.43 -15.83
#